data_AF-R7LDK1-F1
#
_entry.id   AF-R7LDK1-F1
#
_cell.length_a   1.000
_cell.length_b   1.000
_cell.length_c   1.000
_cell.angle_alpha   90.00
_cell.angle_beta   90.00
_cell.angle_gamma   90.00
#
_symmetry.space_group_name_H-M   'P 1'
#
loop_
_entity.id
_entity.type
_entity.pdbx_description
1 polymer ?
#
loop_
_entity_poly.entity_id
_entity_poly.type
_entity_poly.pdbx_seq_one_letter_code
_entity_poly.pdbx_strand_id
1 'polypeptide(L)'
;MHSPIRLKFHFAELPAELNTPLDPWKGGLARSWMQDEIITVTEPNIIMTIPRRMSFRYVKIEVVGECMWFEYALDNIQVNAQTSAGEIKTSLGKDCPKIISGIRNVGIETLKECMQEVYEDGPKRDRRLWLGDMYLENLANRHSFKNFALTKRCLYLFASTAEKDGFVNPCCFELPVPHSQQSRCVPYSLLFISVLYDYLADTQDYRTANDLWRVAKRQMELVLESVGPDGVYEAPKNAWIFFDWRKDFDYNTSMQALCAISLDKIAELAKKLDRESEIEGWNGIAEKMRAAAKEKLYSPERRVFISGKNKQISVLSQAWATLAGFADDETCRIAIAEALESGDSVKVGTPYAMHYVIEAMIKCGMKAEARRLLESYWGGMVRKGADTFWEVYDPNDDYISPYGFFPLNSACHAWSCTPVYFIHAYPDIFQK
;
A
#
# COMPACT_ATOMS: atom_id res chain seq x y z
N MET A 1 -17.68 47.11 -3.25
CA MET A 1 -18.18 45.90 -3.94
C MET A 1 -19.67 46.10 -4.19
N HIS A 2 -20.12 46.04 -5.45
CA HIS A 2 -21.53 46.30 -5.84
C HIS A 2 -22.41 45.02 -5.87
N SER A 3 -21.78 43.84 -5.86
CA SER A 3 -22.41 42.53 -5.64
C SER A 3 -21.36 41.54 -5.15
N PRO A 4 -21.76 40.40 -4.55
CA PRO A 4 -20.81 39.33 -4.24
C PRO A 4 -20.07 38.79 -5.48
N ILE A 5 -18.86 38.25 -5.28
CA ILE A 5 -18.16 37.42 -6.26
C ILE A 5 -18.39 35.96 -5.90
N ARG A 6 -18.74 35.13 -6.88
CA ARG A 6 -18.82 33.69 -6.70
C ARG A 6 -17.67 33.03 -7.44
N LEU A 7 -16.80 32.35 -6.69
CA LEU A 7 -15.63 31.66 -7.20
C LEU A 7 -15.79 30.15 -7.02
N LYS A 8 -15.43 29.39 -8.04
CA LYS A 8 -15.29 27.94 -7.96
C LYS A 8 -13.82 27.56 -7.99
N PHE A 9 -13.40 26.76 -7.02
CA PHE A 9 -12.08 26.18 -6.93
C PHE A 9 -12.18 24.70 -7.32
N HIS A 10 -11.24 24.22 -8.13
CA HIS A 10 -11.06 22.79 -8.41
C HIS A 10 -9.60 22.44 -8.16
N PHE A 11 -9.37 21.56 -7.19
CA PHE A 11 -8.05 21.10 -6.75
C PHE A 11 -7.75 19.74 -7.36
N ALA A 12 -6.52 19.57 -7.86
CA ALA A 12 -6.09 18.37 -8.57
C ALA A 12 -4.65 18.00 -8.26
N GLU A 13 -4.36 16.70 -8.20
CA GLU A 13 -3.00 16.19 -8.07
C GLU A 13 -2.32 16.13 -9.45
N LEU A 14 -3.08 15.80 -10.50
CA LEU A 14 -2.63 15.74 -11.89
C LEU A 14 -3.36 16.78 -12.77
N PRO A 15 -2.69 17.40 -13.77
CA PRO A 15 -3.34 18.36 -14.67
C PRO A 15 -4.55 17.82 -15.42
N ALA A 16 -4.57 16.51 -15.69
CA ALA A 16 -5.65 15.84 -16.40
C ALA A 16 -6.98 15.88 -15.61
N GLU A 17 -6.94 15.92 -14.27
CA GLU A 17 -8.14 16.02 -13.44
C GLU A 17 -8.87 17.34 -13.68
N LEU A 18 -8.14 18.45 -13.85
CA LEU A 18 -8.72 19.78 -14.09
C LEU A 18 -9.46 19.91 -15.43
N ASN A 19 -9.08 19.09 -16.41
CA ASN A 19 -9.61 19.12 -17.77
C ASN A 19 -10.65 18.02 -18.03
N THR A 20 -10.94 17.17 -17.04
CA THR A 20 -11.90 16.09 -17.17
C THR A 20 -13.24 16.51 -16.56
N PRO A 21 -14.34 16.54 -17.32
CA PRO A 21 -15.65 16.84 -16.77
C PRO A 21 -16.03 15.83 -15.68
N LEU A 22 -16.43 16.35 -14.51
CA LEU A 22 -16.87 15.52 -13.39
C LEU A 22 -18.32 15.05 -13.54
N ASP A 23 -19.13 15.77 -14.33
CA ASP A 23 -20.56 15.54 -14.49
C ASP A 23 -20.92 15.21 -15.96
N PRO A 24 -21.87 14.27 -16.20
CA PRO A 24 -22.49 13.39 -15.22
C PRO A 24 -21.47 12.45 -14.58
N TRP A 25 -21.65 12.13 -13.28
CA TRP A 25 -20.68 11.33 -12.52
C TRP A 25 -20.54 9.90 -13.06
N LYS A 26 -19.29 9.46 -13.26
CA LYS A 26 -18.94 8.16 -13.84
C LYS A 26 -18.17 7.23 -12.90
N GLY A 27 -17.73 7.76 -11.76
CA GLY A 27 -16.88 7.02 -10.83
C GLY A 27 -17.63 5.99 -10.01
N GLY A 28 -16.97 4.86 -9.74
CA GLY A 28 -17.46 3.81 -8.85
C GLY A 28 -17.41 4.17 -7.36
N LEU A 29 -16.72 5.26 -7.00
CA LEU A 29 -16.71 5.85 -5.66
C LEU A 29 -17.52 7.15 -5.62
N ALA A 30 -17.70 7.72 -4.43
CA ALA A 30 -18.48 8.93 -4.24
C ALA A 30 -17.85 10.15 -4.94
N ARG A 31 -18.68 10.93 -5.64
CA ARG A 31 -18.33 12.23 -6.27
C ARG A 31 -17.71 13.24 -5.30
N SER A 32 -18.03 13.11 -4.02
CA SER A 32 -17.54 13.98 -2.93
C SER A 32 -16.03 13.86 -2.69
N TRP A 33 -15.37 12.83 -3.22
CA TRP A 33 -13.91 12.72 -3.17
C TRP A 33 -13.21 13.71 -4.11
N MET A 34 -13.86 14.10 -5.21
CA MET A 34 -13.35 15.18 -6.03
C MET A 34 -13.37 16.48 -5.23
N GLN A 35 -12.28 17.24 -5.31
CA GLN A 35 -12.05 18.40 -4.48
C GLN A 35 -12.42 19.67 -5.26
N ASP A 36 -13.71 19.99 -5.29
CA ASP A 36 -14.20 21.28 -5.78
C ASP A 36 -15.02 22.02 -4.71
N GLU A 37 -14.79 23.33 -4.61
CA GLU A 37 -15.40 24.20 -3.61
C GLU A 37 -15.97 25.46 -4.27
N ILE A 38 -17.12 25.94 -3.80
CA ILE A 38 -17.70 27.21 -4.27
C ILE A 38 -17.77 28.17 -3.11
N ILE A 39 -17.10 29.32 -3.25
CA ILE A 39 -17.05 30.38 -2.25
C ILE A 39 -17.78 31.60 -2.78
N THR A 40 -18.55 32.26 -1.91
CA THR A 40 -19.17 33.55 -2.21
C THR A 40 -18.51 34.64 -1.35
N VAL A 41 -17.85 35.57 -2.01
CA VAL A 41 -17.15 36.72 -1.43
C VAL A 41 -18.13 37.87 -1.35
N THR A 42 -18.56 38.25 -0.16
CA THR A 42 -19.56 39.32 0.05
C THR A 42 -18.93 40.68 0.37
N GLU A 43 -17.65 40.70 0.75
CA GLU A 43 -16.94 41.89 1.20
C GLU A 43 -15.51 41.95 0.58
N PRO A 44 -15.00 43.14 0.23
CA PRO A 44 -13.63 43.30 -0.26
C PRO A 44 -12.61 43.27 0.89
N ASN A 45 -11.33 43.06 0.56
CA ASN A 45 -10.20 43.09 1.51
C ASN A 45 -10.30 42.09 2.67
N ILE A 46 -10.89 40.93 2.41
CA ILE A 46 -10.97 39.83 3.37
C ILE A 46 -9.92 38.76 3.09
N ILE A 47 -9.51 38.04 4.13
CA ILE A 47 -8.78 36.78 3.98
C ILE A 47 -9.82 35.67 3.88
N MET A 48 -9.74 34.89 2.80
CA MET A 48 -10.60 33.72 2.61
C MET A 48 -9.82 32.45 2.93
N THR A 49 -10.43 31.56 3.70
CA THR A 49 -9.86 30.25 4.03
C THR A 49 -10.84 29.16 3.60
N ILE A 50 -10.34 28.19 2.84
CA ILE A 50 -11.07 26.95 2.57
C ILE A 50 -10.82 26.01 3.76
N PRO A 51 -11.84 25.65 4.56
CA PRO A 51 -11.64 24.95 5.82
C PRO A 51 -11.34 23.45 5.64
N ARG A 52 -11.76 22.86 4.51
CA ARG A 52 -11.51 21.46 4.20
C ARG A 52 -10.04 21.26 3.81
N ARG A 53 -9.36 20.28 4.43
CA ARG A 53 -8.03 19.83 4.00
C ARG A 53 -8.10 19.28 2.57
N MET A 54 -7.19 19.71 1.70
CA MET A 54 -7.10 19.29 0.30
C MET A 54 -5.72 18.64 0.03
N SER A 55 -5.67 17.68 -0.89
CA SER A 55 -4.42 17.20 -1.52
C SER A 55 -4.40 17.64 -2.97
N PHE A 56 -3.37 18.40 -3.39
CA PHE A 56 -3.28 18.90 -4.76
C PHE A 56 -1.88 19.44 -5.08
N ARG A 57 -1.59 19.51 -6.38
CA ARG A 57 -0.50 20.30 -6.97
C ARG A 57 -1.03 21.47 -7.80
N TYR A 58 -2.22 21.31 -8.37
CA TYR A 58 -2.84 22.28 -9.27
C TYR A 58 -4.17 22.76 -8.69
N VAL A 59 -4.48 24.05 -8.90
CA VAL A 59 -5.78 24.63 -8.57
C VAL A 59 -6.28 25.43 -9.76
N LYS A 60 -7.53 25.17 -10.19
CA LYS A 60 -8.27 25.99 -11.14
C LYS A 60 -9.23 26.87 -10.37
N ILE A 61 -9.21 28.17 -10.64
CA ILE A 61 -10.12 29.15 -10.05
C ILE A 61 -10.98 29.72 -11.17
N GLU A 62 -12.29 29.55 -11.06
CA GLU A 62 -13.27 29.98 -12.06
C GLU A 62 -14.20 31.03 -11.46
N VAL A 63 -14.43 32.12 -12.19
CA VAL A 63 -15.42 33.13 -11.82
C VAL A 63 -16.79 32.65 -12.30
N VAL A 64 -17.67 32.34 -11.36
CA VAL A 64 -19.03 31.82 -11.61
C VAL A 64 -20.06 32.95 -11.62
N GLY A 65 -19.79 34.04 -10.90
CA GLY A 65 -20.65 35.21 -10.89
C GLY A 65 -19.90 36.43 -10.37
N GLU A 66 -20.02 37.54 -11.07
CA GLU A 66 -19.41 38.82 -10.72
C GLU A 66 -20.29 39.98 -11.19
N CYS A 67 -19.95 41.20 -10.77
CA CYS A 67 -20.58 42.42 -11.29
C CYS A 67 -19.59 43.16 -12.19
N MET A 68 -20.05 43.56 -13.37
CA MET A 68 -19.25 44.21 -14.42
C MET A 68 -18.71 45.60 -14.02
N TRP A 69 -19.13 46.13 -12.86
CA TRP A 69 -18.87 47.51 -12.45
C TRP A 69 -17.79 47.64 -11.36
N PHE A 70 -17.04 46.57 -11.07
CA PHE A 70 -15.92 46.66 -10.14
C PHE A 70 -14.79 45.70 -10.52
N GLU A 71 -13.55 46.14 -10.28
CA GLU A 71 -12.35 45.34 -10.47
C GLU A 71 -11.94 44.68 -9.15
N TYR A 72 -11.32 43.51 -9.24
CA TYR A 72 -10.76 42.78 -8.11
C TYR A 72 -9.54 41.98 -8.55
N ALA A 73 -8.71 41.63 -7.57
CA ALA A 73 -7.59 40.72 -7.75
C ALA A 73 -7.56 39.74 -6.57
N LEU A 74 -7.12 38.51 -6.86
CA LEU A 74 -6.70 37.59 -5.81
C LEU A 74 -5.21 37.82 -5.58
N ASP A 75 -4.86 38.17 -4.35
CA ASP A 75 -3.48 38.39 -3.94
C ASP A 75 -3.11 37.45 -2.78
N ASN A 76 -1.82 37.19 -2.62
CA ASN A 76 -1.24 36.40 -1.53
C ASN A 76 -1.89 35.01 -1.33
N ILE A 77 -2.01 34.24 -2.40
CA ILE A 77 -2.49 32.85 -2.35
C ILE A 77 -1.42 31.97 -1.69
N GLN A 78 -1.78 31.28 -0.60
CA GLN A 78 -0.87 30.45 0.18
C GLN A 78 -1.50 29.08 0.49
N VAL A 79 -0.65 28.08 0.73
CA VAL A 79 -1.05 26.74 1.17
C VAL A 79 -0.30 26.40 2.46
N ASN A 80 -1.04 26.05 3.50
CA ASN A 80 -0.47 25.58 4.77
C ASN A 80 -0.39 24.04 4.74
N ALA A 81 0.73 23.51 4.25
CA ALA A 81 0.97 22.06 4.19
C ALA A 81 1.19 21.46 5.60
N GLN A 82 0.76 20.21 5.80
CA GLN A 82 0.80 19.51 7.09
C GLN A 82 1.33 18.08 6.93
N THR A 83 2.14 17.62 7.89
CA THR A 83 2.66 16.25 7.96
C THR A 83 3.14 15.93 9.37
N SER A 84 3.13 14.65 9.75
CA SER A 84 3.75 14.13 10.99
C SER A 84 5.09 13.43 10.76
N ALA A 85 5.57 13.35 9.51
CA ALA A 85 6.76 12.56 9.15
C ALA A 85 8.04 12.99 9.89
N GLY A 86 8.24 14.30 10.07
CA GLY A 86 9.47 14.84 10.66
C GLY A 86 10.64 14.85 9.68
N GLU A 87 11.87 14.78 10.21
CA GLU A 87 13.09 14.84 9.39
C GLU A 87 13.52 13.48 8.86
N ILE A 88 14.05 13.45 7.64
CA ILE A 88 14.63 12.25 7.03
C ILE A 88 15.92 11.87 7.78
N LYS A 89 16.02 10.61 8.24
CA LYS A 89 17.16 10.08 9.02
C LYS A 89 18.08 9.17 8.21
N THR A 90 17.96 9.16 6.90
CA THR A 90 18.79 8.35 5.98
C THR A 90 19.42 9.19 4.88
N SER A 91 20.57 8.73 4.36
CA SER A 91 21.30 9.35 3.26
C SER A 91 21.63 8.30 2.19
N LEU A 92 21.85 8.77 0.96
CA LEU A 92 22.30 7.93 -0.15
C LEU A 92 23.82 7.90 -0.22
N GLY A 93 24.39 6.85 -0.80
CA GLY A 93 25.79 6.79 -1.19
C GLY A 93 26.15 7.88 -2.20
N LYS A 94 27.41 8.33 -2.18
CA LYS A 94 27.90 9.45 -3.02
C LYS A 94 27.70 9.22 -4.52
N ASP A 95 27.84 7.96 -4.95
CA ASP A 95 27.77 7.57 -6.36
C ASP A 95 26.40 6.99 -6.76
N CYS A 96 25.37 7.20 -5.92
CA CYS A 96 24.02 6.69 -6.19
C CYS A 96 23.50 7.21 -7.55
N PRO A 97 23.05 6.32 -8.46
CA PRO A 97 22.56 6.72 -9.77
C PRO A 97 21.42 7.74 -9.67
N LYS A 98 21.42 8.75 -10.56
CA LYS A 98 20.41 9.83 -10.54
C LYS A 98 18.98 9.31 -10.56
N ILE A 99 18.68 8.30 -11.39
CA ILE A 99 17.33 7.72 -11.46
C ILE A 99 16.90 7.09 -10.13
N ILE A 100 17.81 6.39 -9.44
CA ILE A 100 17.56 5.78 -8.14
C ILE A 100 17.35 6.85 -7.08
N SER A 101 18.17 7.91 -7.09
CA SER A 101 17.98 9.05 -6.19
C SER A 101 16.63 9.75 -6.42
N GLY A 102 16.19 9.88 -7.67
CA GLY A 102 14.90 10.45 -8.04
C GLY A 102 13.73 9.60 -7.54
N ILE A 103 13.80 8.28 -7.77
CA ILE A 103 12.80 7.32 -7.27
C ILE A 103 12.71 7.40 -5.73
N ARG A 104 13.86 7.43 -5.04
CA ARG A 104 13.91 7.54 -3.58
C ARG A 104 13.28 8.85 -3.09
N ASN A 105 13.53 9.97 -3.75
CA ASN A 105 13.00 11.27 -3.33
C ASN A 105 11.48 11.36 -3.53
N VAL A 106 10.97 10.89 -4.67
CA VAL A 106 9.51 10.81 -4.91
C VAL A 106 8.85 9.87 -3.89
N GLY A 107 9.47 8.74 -3.58
CA GLY A 107 8.97 7.83 -2.54
C GLY A 107 8.92 8.47 -1.15
N ILE A 108 9.96 9.21 -0.77
CA ILE A 108 9.96 9.94 0.50
C ILE A 108 8.87 11.01 0.56
N GLU A 109 8.66 11.77 -0.52
CA GLU A 109 7.61 12.78 -0.56
C GLU A 109 6.22 12.12 -0.48
N THR A 110 6.03 11.00 -1.17
CA THR A 110 4.79 10.20 -1.10
C THR A 110 4.48 9.80 0.34
N LEU A 111 5.46 9.22 1.05
CA LEU A 111 5.29 8.82 2.44
C LEU A 111 5.05 10.03 3.34
N LYS A 112 5.77 11.14 3.13
CA LYS A 112 5.63 12.37 3.93
C LYS A 112 4.21 12.94 3.88
N GLU A 113 3.61 13.00 2.69
CA GLU A 113 2.26 13.52 2.52
C GLU A 113 1.18 12.57 3.10
N CYS A 114 1.45 11.26 3.11
CA CYS A 114 0.59 10.23 3.71
C CYS A 114 0.72 10.09 5.23
N MET A 115 1.83 10.52 5.84
CA MET A 115 2.01 10.51 7.29
C MET A 115 1.31 11.71 7.95
N GLN A 116 0.14 11.47 8.54
CA GLN A 116 -0.71 12.44 9.22
C GLN A 116 -0.90 12.01 10.69
N GLU A 117 -2.10 12.13 11.26
CA GLU A 117 -2.39 11.55 12.59
C GLU A 117 -2.32 10.00 12.58
N VAL A 118 -2.47 9.42 11.39
CA VAL A 118 -2.20 8.02 11.04
C VAL A 118 -1.37 7.95 9.75
N TYR A 119 -0.95 6.74 9.40
CA TYR A 119 -0.62 6.40 8.02
C TYR A 119 -1.90 6.42 7.18
N GLU A 120 -2.07 7.45 6.35
CA GLU A 120 -3.15 7.51 5.37
C GLU A 120 -2.72 6.82 4.07
N ASP A 121 -3.57 5.98 3.51
CA ASP A 121 -3.39 5.37 2.19
C ASP A 121 -3.10 6.43 1.11
N GLY A 122 -3.91 7.49 1.06
CA GLY A 122 -3.72 8.65 0.19
C GLY A 122 -4.41 9.92 0.73
N PRO A 123 -3.75 11.10 0.66
CA PRO A 123 -4.24 12.33 1.29
C PRO A 123 -5.40 13.00 0.54
N LYS A 124 -5.56 12.72 -0.78
CA LYS A 124 -6.78 13.07 -1.52
C LYS A 124 -7.92 12.16 -1.10
N ARG A 125 -7.65 10.85 -1.19
CA ARG A 125 -8.56 9.73 -0.98
C ARG A 125 -7.71 8.47 -0.69
N ASP A 126 -8.13 7.59 0.22
CA ASP A 126 -9.33 7.64 1.07
C ASP A 126 -9.15 8.43 2.37
N ARG A 127 -7.92 8.89 2.67
CA ARG A 127 -7.52 9.54 3.93
C ARG A 127 -7.70 8.63 5.14
N ARG A 128 -7.38 7.34 4.98
CA ARG A 128 -7.70 6.31 5.96
C ARG A 128 -6.51 5.43 6.27
N LEU A 129 -6.54 4.87 7.48
CA LEU A 129 -5.60 3.87 7.92
C LEU A 129 -6.03 2.49 7.41
N TRP A 130 -5.36 2.03 6.36
CA TRP A 130 -5.47 0.68 5.81
C TRP A 130 -4.27 -0.18 6.21
N LEU A 131 -4.49 -1.43 6.60
CA LEU A 131 -3.44 -2.26 7.20
C LEU A 131 -2.43 -2.78 6.17
N GLY A 132 -2.87 -3.03 4.93
CA GLY A 132 -1.96 -3.37 3.82
C GLY A 132 -1.02 -2.22 3.47
N ASP A 133 -1.57 -1.02 3.38
CA ASP A 133 -0.85 0.23 3.15
C ASP A 133 0.12 0.50 4.30
N MET A 134 -0.37 0.45 5.54
CA MET A 134 0.42 0.62 6.75
C MET A 134 1.64 -0.31 6.79
N TYR A 135 1.52 -1.56 6.34
CA TYR A 135 2.66 -2.47 6.29
C TYR A 135 3.77 -1.92 5.38
N LEU A 136 3.42 -1.50 4.17
CA LEU A 136 4.38 -0.96 3.20
C LEU A 136 4.91 0.42 3.59
N GLU A 137 4.06 1.27 4.16
CA GLU A 137 4.44 2.56 4.73
C GLU A 137 5.41 2.39 5.90
N ASN A 138 5.15 1.41 6.76
CA ASN A 138 6.03 1.08 7.86
C ASN A 138 7.41 0.72 7.32
N LEU A 139 7.53 -0.16 6.32
CA LEU A 139 8.80 -0.51 5.67
C LEU A 139 9.55 0.72 5.13
N ALA A 140 8.85 1.66 4.48
CA ALA A 140 9.47 2.89 4.01
C ALA A 140 9.89 3.82 5.16
N ASN A 141 9.09 3.93 6.23
CA ASN A 141 9.37 4.77 7.40
C ASN A 141 10.65 4.33 8.13
N ARG A 142 10.86 3.02 8.35
CA ARG A 142 12.09 2.47 8.99
C ARG A 142 13.36 2.87 8.26
N HIS A 143 13.26 3.11 6.95
CA HIS A 143 14.36 3.52 6.06
C HIS A 143 14.31 4.99 5.65
N SER A 144 13.50 5.82 6.31
CA SER A 144 13.41 7.26 6.06
C SER A 144 13.29 8.04 7.37
N PHE A 145 12.08 8.32 7.83
CA PHE A 145 11.78 9.22 8.95
C PHE A 145 11.97 8.57 10.32
N LYS A 146 11.77 7.25 10.41
CA LYS A 146 11.83 6.48 11.66
C LYS A 146 10.89 7.02 12.75
N ASN A 147 9.72 7.54 12.36
CA ASN A 147 8.69 7.95 13.29
C ASN A 147 7.92 6.71 13.80
N PHE A 148 8.51 5.98 14.74
CA PHE A 148 7.89 4.77 15.29
C PHE A 148 6.74 5.06 16.27
N ALA A 149 6.61 6.30 16.75
CA ALA A 149 5.46 6.69 17.56
C ALA A 149 4.16 6.62 16.74
N LEU A 150 4.20 6.99 15.46
CA LEU A 150 3.07 6.83 14.54
C LEU A 150 2.73 5.35 14.31
N THR A 151 3.73 4.50 14.04
CA THR A 151 3.54 3.05 13.90
C THR A 151 2.88 2.45 15.15
N LYS A 152 3.35 2.81 16.34
CA LYS A 152 2.75 2.41 17.62
C LYS A 152 1.29 2.82 17.71
N ARG A 153 0.97 4.09 17.41
CA ARG A 153 -0.41 4.60 17.43
C ARG A 153 -1.33 3.78 16.53
N CYS A 154 -0.93 3.57 15.28
CA CYS A 154 -1.70 2.81 14.29
C CYS A 154 -1.92 1.35 14.70
N LEU A 155 -0.90 0.68 15.26
CA LEU A 155 -1.03 -0.67 15.82
C LEU A 155 -2.10 -0.73 16.93
N TYR A 156 -2.10 0.24 17.84
CA TYR A 156 -3.12 0.33 18.89
C TYR A 156 -4.52 0.67 18.35
N LEU A 157 -4.63 1.49 17.30
CA LEU A 157 -5.92 1.77 16.65
C LEU A 157 -6.54 0.50 16.08
N PHE A 158 -5.78 -0.28 15.31
CA PHE A 158 -6.24 -1.57 14.80
C PHE A 158 -6.62 -2.55 15.92
N ALA A 159 -5.78 -2.67 16.96
CA ALA A 159 -6.05 -3.54 18.08
C ALA A 159 -7.31 -3.13 18.87
N SER A 160 -7.51 -1.82 19.08
CA SER A 160 -8.65 -1.28 19.84
C SER A 160 -9.99 -1.39 19.10
N THR A 161 -9.94 -1.54 17.78
CA THR A 161 -11.12 -1.64 16.90
C THR A 161 -11.34 -3.05 16.35
N ALA A 162 -10.62 -4.04 16.87
CA ALA A 162 -10.84 -5.44 16.56
C ALA A 162 -12.27 -5.89 16.92
N GLU A 163 -12.81 -6.85 16.17
CA GLU A 163 -14.15 -7.38 16.38
C GLU A 163 -14.26 -8.19 17.67
N LYS A 164 -15.48 -8.59 18.04
CA LYS A 164 -15.75 -9.38 19.26
C LYS A 164 -15.01 -10.71 19.29
N ASP A 165 -14.79 -11.33 18.13
CA ASP A 165 -14.00 -12.56 17.98
C ASP A 165 -12.49 -12.31 17.88
N GLY A 166 -12.08 -11.04 17.97
CA GLY A 166 -10.70 -10.59 17.90
C GLY A 166 -10.15 -10.36 16.49
N PHE A 167 -10.96 -10.45 15.44
CA PHE A 167 -10.52 -10.17 14.07
C PHE A 167 -10.15 -8.68 13.88
N VAL A 168 -8.97 -8.40 13.33
CA VAL A 168 -8.54 -7.04 12.99
C VAL A 168 -9.03 -6.67 11.59
N ASN A 169 -9.91 -5.67 11.51
CA ASN A 169 -10.42 -5.16 10.23
C ASN A 169 -9.32 -4.49 9.39
N PRO A 170 -9.43 -4.52 8.05
CA PRO A 170 -8.41 -3.98 7.15
C PRO A 170 -8.29 -2.46 7.20
N CYS A 171 -9.32 -1.77 7.67
CA CYS A 171 -9.37 -0.31 7.74
C CYS A 171 -10.02 0.12 9.05
N CYS A 172 -9.49 1.19 9.64
CA CYS A 172 -10.14 1.90 10.74
C CYS A 172 -10.13 3.41 10.52
N PHE A 173 -11.04 4.08 11.23
CA PHE A 173 -11.20 5.52 11.29
C PHE A 173 -10.82 6.02 12.67
N GLU A 174 -10.28 7.23 12.76
CA GLU A 174 -9.98 7.88 14.05
C GLU A 174 -11.14 8.75 14.55
N LEU A 175 -11.96 9.26 13.62
CA LEU A 175 -12.98 10.26 13.87
C LEU A 175 -14.39 9.72 13.62
N PRO A 176 -15.42 10.20 14.35
CA PRO A 176 -15.31 11.10 15.51
C PRO A 176 -14.75 10.39 16.76
N VAL A 177 -14.74 9.06 16.75
CA VAL A 177 -14.06 8.18 17.70
C VAL A 177 -13.50 6.99 16.93
N PRO A 178 -12.45 6.32 17.44
CA PRO A 178 -11.89 5.14 16.78
C PRO A 178 -12.93 4.05 16.51
N HIS A 179 -13.07 3.64 15.25
CA HIS A 179 -13.95 2.54 14.86
C HIS A 179 -13.47 1.87 13.56
N SER A 180 -13.79 0.59 13.36
CA SER A 180 -13.39 -0.16 12.18
C SER A 180 -14.36 -0.01 11.01
N GLN A 181 -13.84 -0.09 9.78
CA GLN A 181 -14.66 -0.46 8.62
C GLN A 181 -14.85 -1.98 8.60
N GLN A 182 -16.03 -2.46 9.02
CA GLN A 182 -16.34 -3.90 9.09
C GLN A 182 -16.37 -4.54 7.69
N SER A 183 -15.25 -5.15 7.29
CA SER A 183 -15.05 -5.66 5.92
C SER A 183 -14.13 -6.89 5.82
N ARG A 184 -13.61 -7.41 6.94
CA ARG A 184 -12.86 -8.68 7.06
C ARG A 184 -12.03 -9.12 5.84
N CYS A 185 -10.94 -8.40 5.56
CA CYS A 185 -9.91 -8.83 4.62
C CYS A 185 -8.88 -9.71 5.32
N VAL A 186 -8.84 -11.01 4.97
CA VAL A 186 -7.96 -11.97 5.65
C VAL A 186 -6.46 -11.68 5.43
N PRO A 187 -5.99 -11.39 4.19
CA PRO A 187 -4.59 -11.04 4.00
C PRO A 187 -4.12 -9.86 4.85
N TYR A 188 -4.96 -8.82 4.97
CA TYR A 188 -4.60 -7.61 5.71
C TYR A 188 -4.48 -7.89 7.20
N SER A 189 -5.39 -8.67 7.79
CA SER A 189 -5.31 -8.97 9.23
C SER A 189 -4.00 -9.70 9.59
N LEU A 190 -3.50 -10.57 8.70
CA LEU A 190 -2.22 -11.24 8.89
C LEU A 190 -1.01 -10.30 8.85
N LEU A 191 -1.09 -9.17 8.13
CA LEU A 191 0.00 -8.17 8.09
C LEU A 191 0.19 -7.46 9.45
N PHE A 192 -0.81 -7.48 10.34
CA PHE A 192 -0.65 -6.98 11.72
C PHE A 192 0.54 -7.66 12.43
N ILE A 193 0.74 -8.96 12.19
CA ILE A 193 1.83 -9.75 12.79
C ILE A 193 3.18 -9.21 12.30
N SER A 194 3.32 -8.97 10.99
CA SER A 194 4.54 -8.44 10.38
C SER A 194 4.87 -7.05 10.87
N VAL A 195 3.88 -6.15 10.90
CA VAL A 195 4.05 -4.78 11.41
C VAL A 195 4.47 -4.78 12.88
N LEU A 196 3.86 -5.63 13.72
CA LEU A 196 4.20 -5.72 15.14
C LEU A 196 5.61 -6.26 15.35
N TYR A 197 6.01 -7.28 14.59
CA TYR A 197 7.36 -7.81 14.61
C TYR A 197 8.39 -6.75 14.21
N ASP A 198 8.11 -6.04 13.13
CA ASP A 198 8.96 -4.98 12.60
C ASP A 198 9.13 -3.84 13.60
N TYR A 199 8.01 -3.39 14.19
CA TYR A 199 8.03 -2.38 15.24
C TYR A 199 8.88 -2.81 16.43
N LEU A 200 8.74 -4.06 16.92
CA LEU A 200 9.56 -4.57 18.02
C LEU A 200 11.04 -4.63 17.64
N ALA A 201 11.36 -5.05 16.41
CA ALA A 201 12.72 -5.14 15.94
C ALA A 201 13.42 -3.77 15.90
N ASP A 202 12.71 -2.71 15.54
CA ASP A 202 13.27 -1.36 15.43
C ASP A 202 13.34 -0.62 16.78
N THR A 203 12.35 -0.84 17.64
CA THR A 203 12.18 -0.01 18.86
C THR A 203 12.62 -0.71 20.14
N GLN A 204 12.69 -2.04 20.12
CA GLN A 204 12.83 -2.86 21.33
C GLN A 204 11.75 -2.56 22.39
N ASP A 205 10.59 -2.04 22.00
CA ASP A 205 9.46 -1.78 22.91
C ASP A 205 8.69 -3.08 23.20
N TYR A 206 9.30 -3.92 24.04
CA TYR A 206 8.75 -5.18 24.51
C TYR A 206 7.42 -5.01 25.25
N ARG A 207 7.16 -3.85 25.85
CA ARG A 207 5.90 -3.60 26.56
C ARG A 207 4.74 -3.55 25.57
N THR A 208 4.88 -2.77 24.49
CA THR A 208 3.86 -2.70 23.43
C THR A 208 3.69 -4.04 22.73
N ALA A 209 4.80 -4.72 22.42
CA ALA A 209 4.72 -6.03 21.75
C ALA A 209 4.00 -7.08 22.61
N ASN A 210 4.24 -7.11 23.93
CA ASN A 210 3.51 -7.98 24.84
C ASN A 210 2.03 -7.63 24.97
N ASP A 211 1.68 -6.34 24.98
CA ASP A 211 0.29 -5.88 25.06
C ASP A 211 -0.52 -6.31 23.80
N LEU A 212 0.13 -6.22 22.64
CA LEU A 212 -0.47 -6.53 21.34
C LEU A 212 -0.32 -8.00 20.91
N TRP A 213 0.46 -8.80 21.64
CA TRP A 213 0.70 -10.22 21.34
C TRP A 213 -0.61 -10.99 21.14
N ARG A 214 -1.57 -10.84 22.06
CA ARG A 214 -2.87 -11.53 21.98
C ARG A 214 -3.63 -11.23 20.69
N VAL A 215 -3.52 -10.00 20.18
CA VAL A 215 -4.18 -9.57 18.95
C VAL A 215 -3.51 -10.22 17.74
N ALA A 216 -2.18 -10.18 17.68
CA ALA A 216 -1.40 -10.81 16.61
C ALA A 216 -1.64 -12.33 16.57
N LYS A 217 -1.56 -13.01 17.72
CA LYS A 217 -1.86 -14.43 17.87
C LYS A 217 -3.26 -14.78 17.38
N ARG A 218 -4.26 -13.96 17.74
CA ARG A 218 -5.65 -14.21 17.35
C ARG A 218 -5.86 -14.17 15.84
N GLN A 219 -5.12 -13.33 15.11
CA GLN A 219 -5.23 -13.29 13.64
C GLN A 219 -4.80 -14.63 13.02
N MET A 220 -3.72 -15.21 13.54
CA MET A 220 -3.24 -16.52 13.08
C MET A 220 -4.21 -17.64 13.46
N GLU A 221 -4.72 -17.65 14.70
CA GLU A 221 -5.73 -18.64 15.14
C GLU A 221 -6.95 -18.66 14.22
N LEU A 222 -7.51 -17.49 13.90
CA LEU A 222 -8.68 -17.37 13.02
C LEU A 222 -8.42 -17.89 11.59
N VAL A 223 -7.21 -17.69 11.07
CA VAL A 223 -6.85 -18.18 9.73
C VAL A 223 -6.62 -19.69 9.73
N LEU A 224 -6.06 -20.24 10.82
CA LEU A 224 -5.82 -21.69 10.95
C LEU A 224 -7.11 -22.51 10.97
N GLU A 225 -8.25 -21.93 11.36
CA GLU A 225 -9.58 -22.57 11.25
C GLU A 225 -9.93 -22.94 9.80
N SER A 226 -9.30 -22.29 8.82
CA SER A 226 -9.48 -22.53 7.38
C SER A 226 -8.34 -23.34 6.75
N VAL A 227 -7.42 -23.90 7.54
CA VAL A 227 -6.35 -24.77 7.04
C VAL A 227 -6.73 -26.23 7.27
N GLY A 228 -6.89 -26.97 6.17
CA GLY A 228 -7.24 -28.37 6.18
C GLY A 228 -6.15 -29.27 6.78
N PRO A 229 -6.48 -30.51 7.17
CA PRO A 229 -5.51 -31.48 7.69
C PRO A 229 -4.43 -31.86 6.67
N ASP A 230 -4.69 -31.64 5.38
CA ASP A 230 -3.76 -31.80 4.26
C ASP A 230 -2.84 -30.58 4.03
N GLY A 231 -2.92 -29.58 4.91
CA GLY A 231 -2.09 -28.38 4.87
C GLY A 231 -2.54 -27.36 3.82
N VAL A 232 -3.75 -27.46 3.26
CA VAL A 232 -4.25 -26.50 2.25
C VAL A 232 -5.18 -25.49 2.91
N TYR A 233 -4.96 -24.20 2.63
CA TYR A 233 -5.89 -23.14 3.02
C TYR A 233 -7.12 -23.13 2.10
N GLU A 234 -8.30 -23.14 2.69
CA GLU A 234 -9.59 -23.02 1.99
C GLU A 234 -10.33 -21.79 2.46
N ALA A 235 -10.41 -20.78 1.59
CA ALA A 235 -11.09 -19.53 1.90
C ALA A 235 -12.56 -19.75 2.32
N PRO A 236 -13.02 -19.15 3.42
CA PRO A 236 -14.45 -19.08 3.72
C PRO A 236 -15.21 -18.41 2.57
N LYS A 237 -16.45 -18.86 2.30
CA LYS A 237 -17.25 -18.41 1.13
C LYS A 237 -17.40 -16.89 0.98
N ASN A 238 -17.36 -16.15 2.08
CA ASN A 238 -17.56 -14.69 2.12
C ASN A 238 -16.30 -13.94 2.58
N ALA A 239 -15.14 -14.58 2.62
CA ALA A 239 -13.89 -13.91 2.98
C ALA A 239 -13.49 -12.93 1.88
N TRP A 240 -13.20 -11.68 2.26
CA TRP A 240 -12.52 -10.77 1.35
C TRP A 240 -11.03 -11.14 1.31
N ILE A 241 -10.52 -11.45 0.12
CA ILE A 241 -9.11 -11.78 -0.10
C ILE A 241 -8.56 -10.82 -1.15
N PHE A 242 -7.70 -9.91 -0.69
CA PHE A 242 -7.10 -8.88 -1.53
C PHE A 242 -5.58 -9.03 -1.58
N PHE A 243 -5.04 -9.01 -2.79
CA PHE A 243 -3.60 -9.00 -3.07
C PHE A 243 -3.21 -7.97 -4.13
N ASP A 244 -4.15 -7.54 -4.99
CA ASP A 244 -3.90 -6.59 -6.07
C ASP A 244 -5.21 -6.06 -6.67
N TRP A 245 -5.19 -4.87 -7.27
CA TRP A 245 -6.27 -4.39 -8.15
C TRP A 245 -6.14 -4.98 -9.56
N ARG A 246 -6.15 -6.31 -9.64
CA ARG A 246 -6.15 -7.03 -10.90
C ARG A 246 -7.39 -7.89 -11.03
N LYS A 247 -8.20 -7.57 -12.04
CA LYS A 247 -9.40 -8.35 -12.35
C LYS A 247 -9.01 -9.80 -12.64
N ASP A 248 -9.84 -10.72 -12.16
CA ASP A 248 -9.74 -12.16 -12.41
C ASP A 248 -8.47 -12.83 -11.83
N PHE A 249 -7.74 -12.18 -10.92
CA PHE A 249 -6.62 -12.78 -10.20
C PHE A 249 -7.10 -13.88 -9.24
N ASP A 250 -6.54 -15.09 -9.37
CA ASP A 250 -6.78 -16.19 -8.44
C ASP A 250 -5.76 -16.15 -7.28
N TYR A 251 -6.28 -16.06 -6.06
CA TYR A 251 -5.51 -15.80 -4.86
C TYR A 251 -5.01 -17.05 -4.13
N ASN A 252 -5.41 -18.27 -4.52
CA ASN A 252 -5.18 -19.46 -3.70
C ASN A 252 -3.71 -19.71 -3.36
N THR A 253 -2.81 -19.61 -4.35
CA THR A 253 -1.37 -19.79 -4.14
C THR A 253 -0.78 -18.68 -3.28
N SER A 254 -1.23 -17.43 -3.48
CA SER A 254 -0.75 -16.29 -2.69
C SER A 254 -1.24 -16.35 -1.24
N MET A 255 -2.47 -16.79 -1.01
CA MET A 255 -3.05 -16.97 0.32
C MET A 255 -2.38 -18.13 1.07
N GLN A 256 -2.14 -19.27 0.41
CA GLN A 256 -1.36 -20.38 0.95
C GLN A 256 0.03 -19.91 1.41
N ALA A 257 0.70 -19.11 0.58
CA ALA A 257 2.00 -18.54 0.87
C ALA A 257 1.97 -17.55 2.03
N LEU A 258 1.03 -16.61 2.04
CA LEU A 258 0.89 -15.63 3.11
C LEU A 258 0.65 -16.31 4.46
N CYS A 259 -0.21 -17.34 4.53
CA CYS A 259 -0.41 -18.12 5.75
C CYS A 259 0.90 -18.73 6.29
N ALA A 260 1.70 -19.36 5.41
CA ALA A 260 2.99 -19.94 5.80
C ALA A 260 4.00 -18.88 6.27
N ILE A 261 4.05 -17.73 5.60
CA ILE A 261 4.90 -16.59 5.99
C ILE A 261 4.46 -16.02 7.34
N SER A 262 3.16 -15.89 7.58
CA SER A 262 2.62 -15.40 8.84
C SER A 262 2.88 -16.34 10.00
N LEU A 263 2.86 -17.66 9.77
CA LEU A 263 3.26 -18.67 10.76
C LEU A 263 4.74 -18.52 11.14
N ASP A 264 5.65 -18.35 10.17
CA ASP A 264 7.06 -18.08 10.48
C ASP A 264 7.19 -16.79 11.28
N LYS A 265 6.52 -15.71 10.83
CA LYS A 265 6.64 -14.38 11.42
C LYS A 265 6.14 -14.36 12.86
N ILE A 266 5.03 -15.04 13.16
CA ILE A 266 4.55 -15.14 14.54
C ILE A 266 5.43 -16.05 15.40
N ALA A 267 6.06 -17.08 14.84
CA ALA A 267 7.04 -17.89 15.55
C ALA A 267 8.29 -17.09 15.93
N GLU A 268 8.80 -16.25 15.02
CA GLU A 268 9.89 -15.32 15.31
C GLU A 268 9.50 -14.29 16.38
N LEU A 269 8.26 -13.77 16.33
CA LEU A 269 7.74 -12.85 17.35
C LEU A 269 7.60 -13.54 18.71
N ALA A 270 7.06 -14.77 18.75
CA ALA A 270 6.93 -15.56 19.97
C ALA A 270 8.29 -15.77 20.65
N LYS A 271 9.30 -16.13 19.85
CA LYS A 271 10.68 -16.28 20.32
C LYS A 271 11.27 -15.00 20.89
N LYS A 272 10.99 -13.84 20.29
CA LYS A 272 11.44 -12.55 20.83
C LYS A 272 10.75 -12.18 22.15
N LEU A 273 9.57 -12.73 22.41
CA LEU A 273 8.75 -12.42 23.59
C LEU A 273 8.79 -13.52 24.66
N ASP A 274 9.56 -14.59 24.46
CA ASP A 274 9.60 -15.79 25.31
C ASP A 274 8.20 -16.45 25.46
N ARG A 275 7.48 -16.58 24.34
CA ARG A 275 6.08 -17.07 24.25
C ARG A 275 5.90 -18.29 23.34
N GLU A 276 6.98 -19.00 22.98
CA GLU A 276 6.90 -20.13 22.05
C GLU A 276 5.94 -21.23 22.51
N SER A 277 5.77 -21.43 23.82
CA SER A 277 4.83 -22.41 24.38
C SER A 277 3.36 -22.11 24.03
N GLU A 278 3.01 -20.86 23.70
CA GLU A 278 1.63 -20.49 23.35
C GLU A 278 1.22 -20.87 21.93
N ILE A 279 2.19 -21.24 21.09
CA ILE A 279 2.01 -21.54 19.66
C ILE A 279 2.62 -22.91 19.29
N GLU A 280 2.70 -23.81 20.27
CA GLU A 280 3.26 -25.15 20.07
C GLU A 280 2.54 -25.88 18.92
N GLY A 281 3.31 -26.49 18.03
CA GLY A 281 2.80 -27.20 16.85
C GLY A 281 2.58 -26.35 15.59
N TRP A 282 2.61 -25.02 15.67
CA TRP A 282 2.39 -24.14 14.51
C TRP A 282 3.48 -24.25 13.45
N ASN A 283 4.74 -24.43 13.85
CA ASN A 283 5.85 -24.70 12.92
C ASN A 283 5.58 -25.94 12.05
N GLY A 284 4.98 -26.99 12.63
CA GLY A 284 4.60 -28.18 11.88
C GLY A 284 3.48 -27.93 10.86
N ILE A 285 2.63 -26.92 11.09
CA ILE A 285 1.61 -26.49 10.12
C ILE A 285 2.27 -25.78 8.95
N ALA A 286 3.20 -24.84 9.20
CA ALA A 286 3.90 -24.11 8.14
C ALA A 286 4.63 -25.06 7.18
N GLU A 287 5.35 -26.06 7.70
CA GLU A 287 6.02 -27.07 6.89
C GLU A 287 5.06 -27.91 6.06
N LYS A 288 3.92 -28.32 6.64
CA LYS A 288 2.86 -29.03 5.90
C LYS A 288 2.28 -28.16 4.77
N MET A 289 2.07 -26.87 5.02
CA MET A 289 1.57 -25.95 4.01
C MET A 289 2.54 -25.79 2.84
N ARG A 290 3.85 -25.70 3.10
CA ARG A 290 4.89 -25.64 2.05
C ARG A 290 4.97 -26.94 1.26
N ALA A 291 4.92 -28.09 1.96
CA ALA A 291 4.92 -29.39 1.31
C ALA A 291 3.70 -29.57 0.38
N ALA A 292 2.50 -29.22 0.87
CA ALA A 292 1.26 -29.26 0.08
C ALA A 292 1.33 -28.32 -1.12
N ALA A 293 1.89 -27.12 -0.95
CA ALA A 293 2.05 -26.18 -2.05
C ALA A 293 3.02 -26.69 -3.12
N LYS A 294 4.17 -27.25 -2.72
CA LYS A 294 5.15 -27.84 -3.64
C LYS A 294 4.55 -29.01 -4.42
N GLU A 295 3.74 -29.85 -3.78
CA GLU A 295 3.10 -31.01 -4.41
C GLU A 295 1.95 -30.61 -5.34
N LYS A 296 1.05 -29.73 -4.88
CA LYS A 296 -0.24 -29.46 -5.54
C LYS A 296 -0.25 -28.23 -6.44
N LEU A 297 0.60 -27.24 -6.14
CA LEU A 297 0.56 -25.92 -6.80
C LEU A 297 1.72 -25.71 -7.76
N TYR A 298 2.83 -26.45 -7.67
CA TYR A 298 3.90 -26.36 -8.64
C TYR A 298 3.59 -27.23 -9.88
N SER A 299 3.73 -26.67 -11.08
CA SER A 299 3.59 -27.39 -12.35
C SER A 299 4.99 -27.61 -12.95
N PRO A 300 5.54 -28.84 -12.91
CA PRO A 300 6.85 -29.13 -13.49
C PRO A 300 6.89 -28.92 -15.01
N GLU A 301 5.80 -29.24 -15.70
CA GLU A 301 5.65 -29.07 -17.15
C GLU A 301 5.74 -27.60 -17.56
N ARG A 302 5.07 -26.72 -16.81
CA ARG A 302 5.04 -25.28 -17.09
C ARG A 302 6.12 -24.48 -16.36
N ARG A 303 6.86 -25.14 -15.46
CA ARG A 303 7.93 -24.55 -14.62
C ARG A 303 7.47 -23.35 -13.78
N VAL A 304 6.21 -23.34 -13.37
CA VAL A 304 5.57 -22.25 -12.60
C VAL A 304 4.63 -22.80 -11.53
N PHE A 305 4.31 -21.99 -10.53
CA PHE A 305 3.20 -22.23 -9.63
C PHE A 305 1.88 -21.80 -10.27
N ILE A 306 0.89 -22.68 -10.22
CA ILE A 306 -0.47 -22.45 -10.69
C ILE A 306 -1.39 -22.11 -9.51
N SER A 307 -2.45 -21.36 -9.77
CA SER A 307 -3.45 -21.00 -8.76
C SER A 307 -4.86 -21.36 -9.19
N GLY A 308 -5.65 -21.84 -8.23
CA GLY A 308 -7.07 -22.11 -8.43
C GLY A 308 -7.39 -23.32 -9.29
N LYS A 309 -8.70 -23.59 -9.42
CA LYS A 309 -9.23 -24.72 -10.21
C LYS A 309 -8.86 -24.61 -11.70
N ASN A 310 -8.71 -23.38 -12.18
CA ASN A 310 -8.37 -23.09 -13.57
C ASN A 310 -6.87 -23.14 -13.85
N LYS A 311 -6.04 -23.46 -12.84
CA LYS A 311 -4.57 -23.52 -12.95
C LYS A 311 -3.97 -22.24 -13.54
N GLN A 312 -4.47 -21.10 -13.07
CA GLN A 312 -4.05 -19.77 -13.54
C GLN A 312 -2.57 -19.55 -13.26
N ILE A 313 -1.86 -18.96 -14.22
CA ILE A 313 -0.51 -18.46 -14.04
C ILE A 313 -0.59 -16.97 -13.79
N SER A 314 0.09 -16.49 -12.76
CA SER A 314 0.22 -15.06 -12.46
C SER A 314 1.59 -14.75 -11.90
N VAL A 315 2.10 -13.55 -12.17
CA VAL A 315 3.39 -13.09 -11.63
C VAL A 315 3.34 -13.07 -10.10
N LEU A 316 2.22 -12.63 -9.53
CA LEU A 316 2.05 -12.48 -8.10
C LEU A 316 2.03 -13.83 -7.35
N SER A 317 1.48 -14.90 -7.96
CA SER A 317 1.58 -16.24 -7.38
C SER A 317 3.02 -16.74 -7.30
N GLN A 318 3.87 -16.41 -8.28
CA GLN A 318 5.30 -16.79 -8.24
C GLN A 318 6.03 -16.02 -7.16
N ALA A 319 5.73 -14.73 -7.03
CA ALA A 319 6.32 -13.88 -6.00
C ALA A 319 6.01 -14.42 -4.61
N TRP A 320 4.74 -14.65 -4.28
CA TRP A 320 4.34 -15.18 -2.98
C TRP A 320 4.88 -16.59 -2.72
N ALA A 321 4.86 -17.49 -3.71
CA ALA A 321 5.45 -18.82 -3.57
C ALA A 321 6.95 -18.78 -3.26
N THR A 322 7.68 -17.82 -3.85
CA THR A 322 9.10 -17.57 -3.59
C THR A 322 9.32 -17.02 -2.19
N LEU A 323 8.53 -16.03 -1.77
CA LEU A 323 8.59 -15.46 -0.42
C LEU A 323 8.31 -16.53 0.63
N ALA A 324 7.35 -17.42 0.37
CA ALA A 324 7.00 -18.56 1.21
C ALA A 324 7.87 -19.81 0.97
N GLY A 325 8.98 -19.73 0.23
CA GLY A 325 9.94 -20.82 0.10
C GLY A 325 9.33 -22.16 -0.33
N PHE A 326 8.36 -22.14 -1.26
CA PHE A 326 7.71 -23.36 -1.74
C PHE A 326 8.63 -24.21 -2.63
N ALA A 327 9.69 -23.62 -3.18
CA ALA A 327 10.76 -24.30 -3.90
C ALA A 327 12.11 -23.64 -3.63
N ASP A 328 13.18 -24.21 -4.18
CA ASP A 328 14.52 -23.62 -4.15
C ASP A 328 14.64 -22.36 -5.04
N ASP A 329 15.69 -21.58 -4.80
CA ASP A 329 15.92 -20.29 -5.46
C ASP A 329 16.03 -20.40 -7.00
N GLU A 330 16.59 -21.49 -7.52
CA GLU A 330 16.68 -21.71 -8.98
C GLU A 330 15.29 -21.91 -9.58
N THR A 331 14.48 -22.79 -8.98
CA THR A 331 13.10 -23.04 -9.39
C THR A 331 12.26 -21.76 -9.32
N CYS A 332 12.40 -20.99 -8.25
CA CYS A 332 11.69 -19.71 -8.07
C CYS A 332 12.11 -18.66 -9.10
N ARG A 333 13.41 -18.53 -9.41
CA ARG A 333 13.92 -17.62 -10.44
C ARG A 333 13.37 -17.96 -11.82
N ILE A 334 13.36 -19.25 -12.16
CA ILE A 334 12.74 -19.74 -13.41
C ILE A 334 11.26 -19.37 -13.44
N ALA A 335 10.51 -19.70 -12.38
CA ALA A 335 9.07 -19.47 -12.34
C ALA A 335 8.70 -17.98 -12.51
N ILE A 336 9.44 -17.08 -11.85
CA ILE A 336 9.24 -15.63 -12.01
C ILE A 336 9.52 -15.19 -13.44
N ALA A 337 10.65 -15.62 -14.03
CA ALA A 337 11.00 -15.27 -15.41
C ALA A 337 9.93 -15.74 -16.42
N GLU A 338 9.52 -17.00 -16.33
CA GLU A 338 8.47 -17.59 -17.18
C GLU A 338 7.14 -16.83 -17.04
N ALA A 339 6.73 -16.48 -15.81
CA ALA A 339 5.49 -15.72 -15.58
C ALA A 339 5.57 -14.26 -16.07
N LEU A 340 6.75 -13.63 -16.05
CA LEU A 340 6.97 -12.30 -16.59
C LEU A 340 6.93 -12.29 -18.12
N GLU A 341 7.46 -13.32 -18.77
CA GLU A 341 7.52 -13.42 -20.25
C GLU A 341 6.22 -13.95 -20.88
N SER A 342 5.52 -14.86 -20.20
CA SER A 342 4.31 -15.50 -20.75
C SER A 342 3.16 -14.51 -20.97
N GLY A 343 2.55 -14.55 -22.16
CA GLY A 343 1.35 -13.79 -22.51
C GLY A 343 0.08 -14.29 -21.83
N ASP A 344 0.07 -15.56 -21.39
CA ASP A 344 -1.07 -16.17 -20.67
C ASP A 344 -1.06 -15.84 -19.16
N SER A 345 0.01 -15.20 -18.68
CA SER A 345 0.22 -14.88 -17.27
C SER A 345 -0.49 -13.58 -16.88
N VAL A 346 -1.26 -13.64 -15.79
CA VAL A 346 -1.84 -12.44 -15.18
C VAL A 346 -0.72 -11.58 -14.57
N LYS A 347 -0.57 -10.36 -15.10
CA LYS A 347 0.40 -9.35 -14.63
C LYS A 347 -0.15 -8.59 -13.42
N VAL A 348 0.74 -7.98 -12.64
CA VAL A 348 0.38 -7.11 -11.52
C VAL A 348 -0.32 -5.84 -12.00
N GLY A 349 -1.26 -5.33 -11.21
CA GLY A 349 -2.07 -4.14 -11.50
C GLY A 349 -1.66 -2.90 -10.70
N THR A 350 -0.87 -3.06 -9.64
CA THR A 350 -0.52 -1.95 -8.73
C THR A 350 0.96 -1.98 -8.30
N PRO A 351 1.51 -0.83 -7.88
CA PRO A 351 2.79 -0.79 -7.19
C PRO A 351 2.80 -1.58 -5.87
N TYR A 352 1.64 -1.73 -5.20
CA TYR A 352 1.48 -2.61 -4.01
C TYR A 352 1.85 -4.05 -4.34
N ALA A 353 1.30 -4.63 -5.41
CA ALA A 353 1.64 -5.98 -5.82
C ALA A 353 3.08 -6.06 -6.38
N MET A 354 3.52 -5.02 -7.10
CA MET A 354 4.89 -4.96 -7.64
C MET A 354 5.96 -5.00 -6.55
N HIS A 355 5.70 -4.45 -5.36
CA HIS A 355 6.58 -4.57 -4.20
C HIS A 355 6.99 -6.02 -3.94
N TYR A 356 6.01 -6.92 -3.82
CA TYR A 356 6.26 -8.33 -3.52
C TYR A 356 7.01 -9.04 -4.65
N VAL A 357 6.82 -8.62 -5.91
CA VAL A 357 7.59 -9.14 -7.05
C VAL A 357 9.06 -8.77 -6.92
N ILE A 358 9.38 -7.51 -6.62
CA ILE A 358 10.76 -7.05 -6.41
C ILE A 358 11.39 -7.78 -5.21
N GLU A 359 10.65 -7.92 -4.11
CA GLU A 359 11.12 -8.63 -2.92
C GLU A 359 11.44 -10.10 -3.23
N ALA A 360 10.55 -10.79 -3.94
CA ALA A 360 10.76 -12.17 -4.36
C ALA A 360 11.97 -12.32 -5.28
N MET A 361 12.15 -11.42 -6.24
CA MET A 361 13.30 -11.41 -7.15
C MET A 361 14.61 -11.21 -6.39
N ILE A 362 14.66 -10.32 -5.39
CA ILE A 362 15.84 -10.15 -4.53
C ILE A 362 16.10 -11.45 -3.75
N LYS A 363 15.06 -12.05 -3.17
CA LYS A 363 15.15 -13.29 -2.38
C LYS A 363 15.76 -14.45 -3.17
N CYS A 364 15.35 -14.67 -4.42
CA CYS A 364 15.88 -15.75 -5.27
C CYS A 364 17.12 -15.36 -6.11
N GLY A 365 17.75 -14.22 -5.81
CA GLY A 365 19.02 -13.81 -6.41
C GLY A 365 18.94 -13.10 -7.77
N MET A 366 17.75 -12.77 -8.26
CA MET A 366 17.52 -11.99 -9.49
C MET A 366 17.81 -10.48 -9.31
N LYS A 367 18.98 -10.16 -8.75
CA LYS A 367 19.32 -8.80 -8.28
C LYS A 367 19.34 -7.78 -9.43
N ALA A 368 19.93 -8.15 -10.57
CA ALA A 368 20.05 -7.24 -11.72
C ALA A 368 18.70 -7.01 -12.39
N GLU A 369 17.88 -8.05 -12.48
CA GLU A 369 16.51 -8.01 -13.01
C GLU A 369 15.62 -7.16 -12.10
N ALA A 370 15.71 -7.35 -10.78
CA ALA A 370 14.95 -6.57 -9.79
C ALA A 370 15.27 -5.08 -9.92
N ARG A 371 16.56 -4.73 -10.06
CA ARG A 371 16.97 -3.35 -10.32
C ARG A 371 16.36 -2.79 -11.61
N ARG A 372 16.49 -3.52 -12.73
CA ARG A 372 15.93 -3.08 -14.01
C ARG A 372 14.41 -2.89 -13.94
N LEU A 373 13.70 -3.77 -13.24
CA LEU A 373 12.26 -3.67 -13.05
C LEU A 373 11.88 -2.47 -12.17
N LEU A 374 12.64 -2.19 -11.11
CA LEU A 374 12.42 -1.01 -10.27
C LEU A 374 12.66 0.30 -11.05
N GLU A 375 13.76 0.38 -11.80
CA GLU A 375 14.11 1.55 -12.63
C GLU A 375 13.14 1.77 -13.81
N SER A 376 12.59 0.70 -14.37
CA SER A 376 11.62 0.80 -15.45
C SER A 376 10.26 1.22 -14.93
N TYR A 377 9.76 0.58 -13.87
CA TYR A 377 8.42 0.78 -13.33
C TYR A 377 8.31 2.11 -12.55
N TRP A 378 8.99 2.26 -11.41
CA TRP A 378 8.93 3.52 -10.65
C TRP A 378 9.65 4.65 -11.36
N GLY A 379 10.75 4.36 -12.04
CA GLY A 379 11.41 5.38 -12.87
C GLY A 379 10.51 5.84 -14.03
N GLY A 380 9.54 5.04 -14.46
CA GLY A 380 8.51 5.42 -15.42
C GLY A 380 7.64 6.58 -14.90
N MET A 381 7.14 6.46 -13.66
CA MET A 381 6.41 7.55 -12.99
C MET A 381 7.28 8.80 -12.80
N VAL A 382 8.55 8.65 -12.38
CA VAL A 382 9.49 9.78 -12.25
C VAL A 382 9.69 10.49 -13.58
N ARG A 383 9.89 9.75 -14.68
CA ARG A 383 10.05 10.32 -16.04
C ARG A 383 8.78 11.02 -16.54
N LYS A 384 7.60 10.58 -16.08
CA LYS A 384 6.32 11.25 -16.35
C LYS A 384 6.10 12.50 -15.49
N GLY A 385 7.03 12.84 -14.58
CA GLY A 385 6.98 14.06 -13.77
C GLY A 385 6.19 13.93 -12.47
N ALA A 386 6.04 12.70 -11.96
CA ALA A 386 5.41 12.44 -10.67
C ALA A 386 6.21 13.07 -9.51
N ASP A 387 5.55 13.89 -8.68
CA ASP A 387 6.13 14.38 -7.41
C ASP A 387 5.95 13.37 -6.27
N THR A 388 4.88 12.56 -6.37
CA THR A 388 4.53 11.46 -5.47
C THR A 388 4.08 10.26 -6.31
N PHE A 389 4.19 9.04 -5.77
CA PHE A 389 3.84 7.82 -6.47
C PHE A 389 2.35 7.51 -6.42
N TRP A 390 1.87 6.95 -7.52
CA TRP A 390 0.45 6.76 -7.79
C TRP A 390 -0.07 5.45 -7.22
N GLU A 391 -1.35 5.42 -6.84
CA GLU A 391 -2.06 4.23 -6.36
C GLU A 391 -2.09 3.11 -7.40
N VAL A 392 -2.39 3.49 -8.65
CA VAL A 392 -2.55 2.59 -9.79
C VAL A 392 -1.62 3.06 -10.89
N TYR A 393 -0.86 2.14 -11.46
CA TYR A 393 0.06 2.45 -12.53
C TYR A 393 0.24 1.25 -13.47
N ASP A 394 -0.18 1.44 -14.72
CA ASP A 394 0.20 0.59 -15.85
C ASP A 394 1.08 1.45 -16.79
N PRO A 395 2.34 1.04 -17.06
CA PRO A 395 3.19 1.76 -18.00
C PRO A 395 2.60 1.94 -19.40
N ASN A 396 1.60 1.13 -19.78
CA ASN A 396 0.97 1.13 -21.10
C ASN A 396 -0.45 1.72 -21.11
N ASP A 397 -1.01 2.09 -19.96
CA ASP A 397 -2.36 2.67 -19.87
C ASP A 397 -2.43 3.77 -18.81
N ASP A 398 -2.40 5.02 -19.27
CA ASP A 398 -2.47 6.22 -18.41
C ASP A 398 -3.89 6.47 -17.84
N TYR A 399 -4.91 5.76 -18.32
CA TYR A 399 -6.31 5.94 -17.92
C TYR A 399 -6.84 4.80 -17.05
N ILE A 400 -5.99 3.83 -16.71
CA ILE A 400 -6.38 2.67 -15.91
C ILE A 400 -6.96 3.13 -14.56
N SER A 401 -8.12 2.58 -14.18
CA SER A 401 -8.75 2.88 -12.90
C SER A 401 -9.64 1.72 -12.46
N PRO A 402 -9.42 1.14 -11.27
CA PRO A 402 -10.35 0.16 -10.71
C PRO A 402 -11.70 0.78 -10.34
N TYR A 403 -11.78 2.11 -10.31
CA TYR A 403 -12.98 2.89 -10.00
C TYR A 403 -13.72 3.37 -11.25
N GLY A 404 -13.30 2.97 -12.45
CA GLY A 404 -13.94 3.36 -13.71
C GLY A 404 -13.79 4.83 -14.09
N PHE A 405 -12.99 5.61 -13.34
CA PHE A 405 -12.78 7.03 -13.60
C PHE A 405 -11.41 7.47 -13.05
N PHE A 406 -10.41 7.59 -13.92
CA PHE A 406 -9.01 7.85 -13.53
C PHE A 406 -8.79 9.09 -12.63
N PRO A 407 -9.58 10.20 -12.68
CA PRO A 407 -9.41 11.29 -11.72
C PRO A 407 -9.66 10.90 -10.26
N LEU A 408 -10.38 9.80 -10.01
CA LEU A 408 -10.57 9.26 -8.66
C LEU A 408 -9.34 8.55 -8.09
N ASN A 409 -8.42 8.08 -8.94
CA ASN A 409 -7.21 7.42 -8.46
C ASN A 409 -6.41 8.40 -7.61
N SER A 410 -5.77 7.92 -6.55
CA SER A 410 -4.84 8.76 -5.79
C SER A 410 -3.52 8.86 -6.53
N ALA A 411 -3.06 10.09 -6.81
CA ALA A 411 -1.71 10.32 -7.34
C ALA A 411 -0.67 10.50 -6.24
N CYS A 412 -1.07 10.45 -4.96
CA CYS A 412 -0.19 10.27 -3.82
C CYS A 412 -0.70 9.08 -3.01
N HIS A 413 -0.06 7.91 -3.15
CA HIS A 413 -0.50 6.71 -2.45
C HIS A 413 0.66 5.95 -1.83
N ALA A 414 0.56 5.76 -0.51
CA ALA A 414 1.68 5.42 0.33
C ALA A 414 2.21 3.99 0.07
N TRP A 415 1.35 3.07 -0.33
CA TRP A 415 1.75 1.71 -0.70
C TRP A 415 2.76 1.65 -1.86
N SER A 416 2.92 2.75 -2.62
CA SER A 416 3.78 2.85 -3.78
C SER A 416 5.16 3.39 -3.44
N CYS A 417 5.39 3.79 -2.18
CA CYS A 417 6.66 4.39 -1.73
C CYS A 417 7.74 3.37 -1.33
N THR A 418 7.47 2.08 -1.46
CA THR A 418 8.38 0.99 -1.05
C THR A 418 9.75 0.94 -1.73
N PRO A 419 10.04 1.58 -2.89
CA PRO A 419 11.41 1.74 -3.34
C PRO A 419 12.33 2.37 -2.29
N VAL A 420 11.82 3.22 -1.39
CA VAL A 420 12.59 3.76 -0.26
C VAL A 420 13.20 2.62 0.58
N TYR A 421 12.40 1.60 0.91
CA TYR A 421 12.89 0.42 1.62
C TYR A 421 13.98 -0.30 0.81
N PHE A 422 13.71 -0.68 -0.44
CA PHE A 422 14.65 -1.46 -1.23
C PHE A 422 15.99 -0.77 -1.44
N ILE A 423 15.96 0.53 -1.76
CA ILE A 423 17.16 1.32 -2.04
C ILE A 423 18.08 1.38 -0.82
N HIS A 424 17.53 1.47 0.39
CA HIS A 424 18.32 1.54 1.62
C HIS A 424 18.64 0.19 2.24
N ALA A 425 17.77 -0.81 2.10
CA ALA A 425 18.00 -2.16 2.61
C ALA A 425 18.99 -2.96 1.74
N TYR A 426 19.06 -2.66 0.44
CA TYR A 426 19.92 -3.36 -0.52
C TYR A 426 20.78 -2.37 -1.34
N PRO A 427 21.67 -1.59 -0.68
CA PRO A 427 22.47 -0.57 -1.37
C PRO A 427 23.38 -1.17 -2.45
N ASP A 428 23.84 -2.42 -2.29
CA ASP A 428 24.66 -3.11 -3.29
C ASP A 428 23.91 -3.42 -4.59
N ILE A 429 22.58 -3.51 -4.54
CA ILE A 429 21.74 -3.76 -5.71
C ILE A 429 21.38 -2.45 -6.39
N PHE A 430 20.94 -1.46 -5.60
CA PHE A 430 20.29 -0.26 -6.14
C PHE A 430 21.16 1.00 -6.15
N GLN A 431 22.14 1.14 -5.25
CA GLN A 431 22.93 2.38 -5.14
C GLN A 431 24.29 2.31 -5.85
N LYS A 432 24.68 1.15 -6.39
CA LYS A 432 25.98 0.95 -7.07
C LYS A 432 25.92 1.05 -8.59
#